data_AF-A0A9E4MGW8-F1
#
_entry.id   AF-A0A9E4MGW8-F1
#
_cell.length_a   1.000
_cell.length_b   1.000
_cell.length_c   1.000
_cell.angle_alpha   90.00
_cell.angle_beta   90.00
_cell.angle_gamma   90.00
#
_symmetry.space_group_name_H-M   'P 1'
#
loop_
_entity.id
_entity.type
_entity.pdbx_description
1 polymer ?
#
loop_
_entity_poly.entity_id
_entity_poly.type
_entity_poly.pdbx_seq_one_letter_code
_entity_poly.pdbx_strand_id
1 'polypeptide(L)'
;MSLHATASQPGRWRRFWRPSTVSSGRQAQVANLRWRDLLNRRDALILDIAQTRAAGRSATVLIALIDTTGAARFAARFAAIGGLLPRVAVAGAGTSTAEVATAHGPADNLPGGANALPWSEVHDPLVQTLEAAGVVLAWDAPSKARLLARTARKHGLPATPVPWRDLRAEYRRLGYLNDSLTSATRRRAGGRATPGTLASCHRLLAVMNACGN
;
A
#
# COMPACT_ATOMS: atom_id res chain seq x y z
N MET A 1 36.30 37.62 28.23
CA MET A 1 35.62 36.88 29.31
C MET A 1 34.26 36.42 28.81
N SER A 2 34.00 35.13 28.96
CA SER A 2 32.72 34.42 29.03
C SER A 2 31.70 34.48 27.88
N LEU A 3 31.48 33.25 27.38
CA LEU A 3 30.42 32.71 26.54
C LEU A 3 29.01 32.99 27.09
N HIS A 4 28.04 33.18 26.18
CA HIS A 4 26.73 32.56 26.33
C HIS A 4 26.24 32.05 24.97
N ALA A 5 26.10 30.72 24.88
CA ALA A 5 25.36 30.05 23.84
C ALA A 5 23.85 30.25 24.08
N THR A 6 23.06 30.37 23.02
CA THR A 6 21.61 30.10 23.11
C THR A 6 21.11 29.46 21.82
N ALA A 7 20.97 28.15 21.92
CA ALA A 7 19.97 27.26 21.32
C ALA A 7 19.23 27.69 20.04
N SER A 8 19.46 26.89 18.99
CA SER A 8 18.57 26.65 17.87
C SER A 8 17.11 26.42 18.29
N GLN A 9 16.17 27.18 17.72
CA GLN A 9 14.75 26.83 17.75
C GLN A 9 14.35 26.11 16.46
N PRO A 10 13.95 24.83 16.52
CA PRO A 10 13.25 24.16 15.43
C PRO A 10 11.75 24.39 15.59
N GLY A 11 11.15 25.23 14.75
CA GLY A 11 9.70 25.48 14.85
C GLY A 11 9.09 26.10 13.61
N ARG A 12 8.46 25.29 12.76
CA ARG A 12 7.16 25.52 12.09
C ARG A 12 6.95 24.62 10.86
N TRP A 13 6.56 23.36 11.10
CA TRP A 13 5.89 22.51 10.08
C TRP A 13 4.48 22.14 10.53
N ARG A 14 3.78 23.07 11.18
CA ARG A 14 2.33 22.98 11.43
C ARG A 14 1.65 24.06 10.62
N ARG A 15 1.26 23.75 9.38
CA ARG A 15 0.22 24.49 8.67
C ARG A 15 -0.25 23.70 7.44
N PHE A 16 -1.56 23.47 7.40
CA PHE A 16 -2.36 22.95 6.28
C PHE A 16 -2.36 21.44 6.04
N TRP A 17 -2.84 20.68 7.04
CA TRP A 17 -3.62 19.48 6.73
C TRP A 17 -5.09 19.81 7.00
N ARG A 18 -5.83 20.18 5.95
CA ARG A 18 -7.30 20.16 5.95
C ARG A 18 -7.71 18.90 5.19
N PRO A 19 -8.48 17.98 5.79
CA PRO A 19 -9.15 16.95 5.01
C PRO A 19 -10.05 17.64 3.99
N SER A 20 -9.83 17.40 2.71
CA SER A 20 -10.71 17.89 1.65
C SER A 20 -12.09 17.24 1.83
N THR A 21 -13.05 17.96 2.39
CA THR A 21 -14.45 17.53 2.56
C THR A 21 -15.14 17.19 1.23
N VAL A 22 -14.57 17.61 0.10
CA VAL A 22 -15.02 17.24 -1.24
C VAL A 22 -14.70 15.77 -1.57
N SER A 23 -13.64 15.20 -0.99
CA SER A 23 -13.26 13.80 -1.24
C SER A 23 -14.19 12.79 -0.55
N SER A 24 -14.77 13.15 0.60
CA SER A 24 -15.58 12.22 1.40
C SER A 24 -16.90 11.83 0.74
N GLY A 25 -17.56 12.76 0.03
CA GLY A 25 -18.79 12.47 -0.71
C GLY A 25 -18.56 11.52 -1.89
N ARG A 26 -17.51 11.76 -2.67
CA ARG A 26 -17.11 10.88 -3.79
C ARG A 26 -16.66 9.50 -3.28
N GLN A 27 -15.86 9.45 -2.23
CA GLN A 27 -15.41 8.19 -1.62
C GLN A 27 -16.60 7.37 -1.09
N ALA A 28 -17.55 8.02 -0.40
CA ALA A 28 -18.76 7.35 0.07
C ALA A 28 -19.61 6.80 -1.09
N GLN A 29 -19.70 7.51 -2.22
CA GLN A 29 -20.42 7.03 -3.40
C GLN A 29 -19.73 5.82 -4.03
N VAL A 30 -18.42 5.87 -4.27
CA VAL A 30 -17.66 4.78 -4.90
C VAL A 30 -17.60 3.56 -3.98
N ALA A 31 -17.46 3.75 -2.67
CA ALA A 31 -17.44 2.66 -1.69
C ALA A 31 -18.72 1.82 -1.68
N ASN A 32 -19.86 2.34 -2.14
CA ASN A 32 -21.14 1.64 -2.15
C ASN A 32 -21.47 0.94 -3.48
N LEU A 33 -20.63 1.07 -4.51
CA LEU A 33 -20.85 0.47 -5.83
C LEU A 33 -20.81 -1.06 -5.80
N ARG A 34 -21.45 -1.76 -6.75
CA ARG A 34 -21.30 -3.23 -6.83
C ARG A 34 -19.93 -3.58 -7.44
N TRP A 35 -19.47 -4.82 -7.27
CA TRP A 35 -18.19 -5.27 -7.86
C TRP A 35 -18.10 -4.96 -9.35
N ARG A 36 -19.16 -5.26 -10.10
CA ARG A 36 -19.24 -4.97 -11.54
C ARG A 36 -19.02 -3.49 -11.87
N ASP A 37 -19.57 -2.60 -11.06
CA ASP A 37 -19.46 -1.15 -11.27
C ASP A 37 -18.09 -0.60 -10.83
N LEU A 38 -17.36 -1.36 -10.00
CA LEU A 38 -15.99 -1.04 -9.60
C LEU A 38 -14.96 -1.49 -10.63
N LEU A 39 -15.27 -2.45 -11.50
CA LEU A 39 -14.35 -2.91 -12.55
C LEU A 39 -14.06 -1.79 -13.56
N ASN A 40 -12.84 -1.78 -14.11
CA ASN A 40 -12.37 -0.79 -15.08
C ASN A 40 -12.31 0.67 -14.58
N ARG A 41 -12.32 0.88 -13.25
CA ARG A 41 -12.17 2.20 -12.63
C ARG A 41 -10.72 2.43 -12.22
N ARG A 42 -10.21 3.64 -12.51
CA ARG A 42 -8.86 4.05 -12.08
C ARG A 42 -8.80 4.51 -10.62
N ASP A 43 -9.94 4.86 -10.03
CA ASP A 43 -10.07 5.33 -8.65
C ASP A 43 -10.52 4.23 -7.66
N ALA A 44 -10.68 2.98 -8.12
CA ALA A 44 -10.84 1.82 -7.26
C ALA A 44 -9.51 1.06 -7.24
N LEU A 45 -8.88 0.97 -6.07
CA LEU A 45 -7.56 0.35 -5.93
C LEU A 45 -7.68 -1.01 -5.25
N ILE A 46 -6.95 -2.01 -5.75
CA ILE A 46 -6.77 -3.31 -5.11
C ILE A 46 -5.40 -3.31 -4.44
N LEU A 47 -5.39 -3.62 -3.14
CA LEU A 47 -4.20 -3.60 -2.31
C LEU A 47 -3.92 -4.96 -1.69
N ASP A 48 -2.64 -5.36 -1.74
CA ASP A 48 -2.11 -6.45 -0.92
C ASP A 48 -0.85 -5.99 -0.18
N ILE A 49 -0.68 -6.53 1.04
CA ILE A 49 0.47 -6.27 1.90
C ILE A 49 0.93 -7.62 2.45
N ALA A 50 2.20 -7.95 2.22
CA ALA A 50 2.85 -9.11 2.81
C ALA A 50 3.92 -8.65 3.79
N GLN A 51 3.99 -9.31 4.94
CA GLN A 51 5.11 -9.14 5.87
C GLN A 51 5.91 -10.43 5.87
N THR A 52 7.18 -10.35 5.50
CA THR A 52 8.11 -11.49 5.58
C THR A 52 9.00 -11.32 6.81
N ARG A 53 9.05 -12.37 7.63
CA ARG A 53 10.08 -12.51 8.67
C ARG A 53 11.04 -13.59 8.20
N ALA A 54 12.27 -13.20 7.89
CA ALA A 54 13.36 -14.17 7.81
C ALA A 54 13.87 -14.41 9.24
N ALA A 55 14.15 -15.67 9.58
CA ALA A 55 14.67 -16.03 10.90
C ALA A 55 15.90 -15.17 11.23
N GLY A 56 15.83 -14.41 12.34
CA GLY A 56 16.91 -13.54 12.81
C GLY A 56 17.10 -12.21 12.07
N ARG A 57 16.25 -11.83 11.11
CA ARG A 57 16.33 -10.52 10.40
C ARG A 57 15.12 -9.65 10.67
N SER A 58 15.30 -8.33 10.51
CA SER A 58 14.21 -7.35 10.56
C SER A 58 13.11 -7.72 9.56
N ALA A 59 11.85 -7.61 10.01
CA ALA A 59 10.72 -7.95 9.15
C ALA A 59 10.70 -7.01 7.93
N THR A 60 10.55 -7.55 6.73
CA THR A 60 10.32 -6.75 5.52
C THR A 60 8.83 -6.70 5.25
N VAL A 61 8.35 -5.57 4.80
CA VAL A 61 6.96 -5.41 4.33
C VAL A 61 7.00 -5.08 2.84
N LEU A 62 6.19 -5.81 2.10
CA LEU A 62 5.91 -5.61 0.68
C LEU A 62 4.49 -5.08 0.59
N ILE A 63 4.29 -4.05 -0.21
CA ILE A 63 2.97 -3.48 -0.50
C ILE A 63 2.82 -3.32 -2.00
N ALA A 64 1.66 -3.66 -2.53
CA ALA A 64 1.31 -3.43 -3.92
C ALA A 64 -0.11 -2.88 -4.02
N LEU A 65 -0.31 -1.96 -4.96
CA LEU A 65 -1.59 -1.42 -5.37
C LEU A 65 -1.68 -1.46 -6.89
N ILE A 66 -2.79 -2.00 -7.38
CA ILE A 66 -3.23 -1.83 -8.77
C ILE A 66 -4.57 -1.12 -8.77
N ASP A 67 -4.96 -0.51 -9.89
CA ASP A 67 -6.37 -0.16 -10.08
C ASP A 67 -7.17 -1.35 -10.65
N THR A 68 -8.50 -1.21 -10.73
CA THR A 68 -9.36 -2.27 -11.30
C THR A 68 -9.33 -2.34 -12.83
N THR A 69 -8.50 -1.55 -13.51
CA THR A 69 -8.12 -1.79 -14.93
C THR A 69 -6.92 -2.77 -15.02
N GLY A 70 -6.27 -3.05 -13.89
CA GLY A 70 -5.08 -3.90 -13.81
C GLY A 70 -3.77 -3.11 -13.89
N ALA A 71 -3.80 -1.78 -13.96
CA ALA A 71 -2.59 -0.98 -14.00
C ALA A 71 -1.96 -0.88 -12.59
N ALA A 72 -0.66 -1.14 -12.48
CA ALA A 72 0.07 -0.90 -11.24
C ALA A 72 0.09 0.60 -10.90
N ARG A 73 -0.27 0.92 -9.66
CA ARG A 73 -0.30 2.29 -9.13
C ARG A 73 0.78 2.53 -8.10
N PHE A 74 1.15 1.49 -7.36
CA PHE A 74 2.20 1.57 -6.35
C PHE A 74 2.73 0.19 -6.04
N ALA A 75 4.03 0.05 -5.83
CA ALA A 75 4.59 -1.18 -5.28
C ALA A 75 5.90 -0.88 -4.56
N ALA A 76 6.01 -1.24 -3.28
CA ALA A 76 7.20 -0.89 -2.50
C ALA A 76 7.61 -2.02 -1.55
N ARG A 77 8.90 -2.03 -1.24
CA ARG A 77 9.53 -2.90 -0.25
C ARG A 77 10.21 -2.03 0.80
N PHE A 78 9.88 -2.24 2.09
CA PHE A 78 10.48 -1.49 3.20
C PHE A 78 10.77 -2.35 4.41
N ALA A 79 11.68 -1.88 5.26
CA ALA A 79 12.00 -2.54 6.53
C ALA A 79 10.98 -2.12 7.60
N ALA A 80 10.24 -3.08 8.14
CA ALA A 80 9.45 -2.86 9.36
C ALA A 80 10.41 -2.85 10.56
N ILE A 81 10.52 -1.70 11.21
CA ILE A 81 11.46 -1.45 12.31
C ILE A 81 11.56 -2.65 13.27
N GLY A 82 12.79 -3.17 13.40
CA GLY A 82 13.12 -4.33 14.23
C GLY A 82 14.56 -4.83 14.08
N GLY A 83 15.52 -3.94 13.82
CA GLY A 83 16.95 -4.24 13.80
C GLY A 83 17.71 -3.02 13.33
N LEU A 84 18.82 -2.71 14.01
CA LEU A 84 19.76 -1.67 13.58
C LEU A 84 20.09 -1.88 12.10
N LEU A 85 19.76 -0.92 11.25
CA LEU A 85 20.47 -0.78 9.99
C LEU A 85 21.78 -0.04 10.29
N PRO A 86 22.95 -0.56 9.90
CA PRO A 86 24.16 0.23 9.90
C PRO A 86 23.97 1.39 8.90
N ARG A 87 24.19 2.62 9.37
CA ARG A 87 24.26 3.83 8.54
C ARG A 87 25.39 3.64 7.53
N VAL A 88 25.07 3.35 6.28
CA VAL A 88 26.00 3.61 5.17
C VAL A 88 25.59 4.94 4.56
N ALA A 89 26.42 5.94 4.83
CA ALA A 89 26.39 7.23 4.15
C ALA A 89 26.83 7.03 2.69
N VAL A 90 26.13 7.65 1.75
CA VAL A 90 26.72 8.00 0.46
C VAL A 90 26.49 9.49 0.25
N ALA A 91 27.58 10.22 0.38
CA ALA A 91 27.72 11.60 -0.06
C ALA A 91 27.91 11.64 -1.59
N GLY A 92 27.41 12.68 -2.25
CA GLY A 92 27.94 13.08 -3.56
C GLY A 92 26.91 13.61 -4.56
N ALA A 93 27.08 14.90 -4.88
CA ALA A 93 26.68 15.62 -6.09
C ALA A 93 25.18 15.87 -6.33
N GLY A 94 24.81 17.15 -6.20
CA GLY A 94 23.53 17.65 -6.65
C GLY A 94 23.42 17.75 -8.16
N THR A 95 22.19 17.62 -8.64
CA THR A 95 21.54 18.54 -9.59
C THR A 95 20.05 18.27 -9.49
N SER A 96 19.29 19.32 -9.24
CA SER A 96 17.83 19.36 -9.27
C SER A 96 17.34 19.06 -10.69
N THR A 97 16.57 17.99 -10.84
CA THR A 97 15.34 17.93 -11.65
C THR A 97 14.58 16.69 -11.19
N ALA A 98 13.29 16.88 -10.91
CA ALA A 98 12.40 15.85 -10.42
C ALA A 98 12.16 14.77 -11.49
N GLU A 99 13.05 13.79 -11.57
CA GLU A 99 12.62 12.44 -11.90
C GLU A 99 11.90 11.91 -10.66
N VAL A 100 10.58 12.06 -10.66
CA VAL A 100 9.71 11.06 -10.02
C VAL A 100 9.96 9.79 -10.81
N ALA A 101 11.06 9.12 -10.46
CA ALA A 101 11.49 7.91 -11.09
C ALA A 101 10.32 6.94 -11.00
N THR A 102 9.85 6.53 -12.16
CA THR A 102 9.18 5.26 -12.43
C THR A 102 10.11 4.07 -12.06
N ALA A 103 10.76 4.11 -10.90
CA ALA A 103 10.86 2.91 -10.10
C ALA A 103 9.45 2.80 -9.51
N HIS A 104 8.60 1.87 -9.92
CA HIS A 104 8.71 0.51 -9.43
C HIS A 104 8.15 -0.43 -10.50
N GLY A 105 9.05 -1.13 -11.20
CA GLY A 105 8.69 -2.33 -11.95
C GLY A 105 8.03 -3.38 -11.05
N PRO A 106 7.63 -4.56 -11.58
CA PRO A 106 6.99 -5.60 -10.78
C PRO A 106 7.84 -5.89 -9.54
N ALA A 107 7.34 -5.53 -8.35
CA ALA A 107 8.08 -5.67 -7.10
C ALA A 107 8.47 -7.13 -6.81
N ASP A 108 7.81 -8.09 -7.48
CA ASP A 108 8.09 -9.52 -7.41
C ASP A 108 9.37 -9.94 -8.17
N ASN A 109 9.93 -9.07 -9.04
CA ASN A 109 11.19 -9.26 -9.76
C ASN A 109 12.34 -8.42 -9.23
N LEU A 110 12.18 -7.72 -8.10
CA LEU A 110 13.32 -7.07 -7.46
C LEU A 110 14.32 -8.17 -7.06
N PRO A 111 15.53 -8.22 -7.66
CA PRO A 111 16.51 -9.23 -7.30
C PRO A 111 16.75 -9.15 -5.78
N GLY A 112 17.12 -10.28 -5.17
CA GLY A 112 17.30 -10.41 -3.71
C GLY A 112 18.24 -9.40 -3.03
N GLY A 113 18.83 -8.45 -3.78
CA GLY A 113 19.64 -7.32 -3.32
C GLY A 113 19.04 -5.92 -3.51
N ALA A 114 17.79 -5.74 -3.98
CA ALA A 114 17.20 -4.40 -3.99
C ALA A 114 16.95 -3.92 -2.55
N ASN A 115 17.64 -2.84 -2.17
CA ASN A 115 17.59 -2.29 -0.82
C ASN A 115 16.16 -1.92 -0.44
N ALA A 116 15.75 -2.34 0.75
CA ALA A 116 14.47 -1.93 1.32
C ALA A 116 14.50 -0.42 1.58
N LEU A 117 13.50 0.30 1.10
CA LEU A 117 13.39 1.74 1.33
C LEU A 117 13.02 2.00 2.80
N PRO A 118 13.45 3.14 3.37
CA PRO A 118 12.94 3.58 4.65
C PRO A 118 11.46 3.92 4.54
N TRP A 119 10.70 3.67 5.60
CA TRP A 119 9.26 3.91 5.60
C TRP A 119 8.87 5.35 5.28
N SER A 120 9.68 6.34 5.65
CA SER A 120 9.42 7.75 5.32
C SER A 120 9.36 8.00 3.82
N GLU A 121 10.19 7.32 3.02
CA GLU A 121 10.20 7.44 1.55
C GLU A 121 9.03 6.69 0.91
N VAL A 122 8.48 5.69 1.60
CA VAL A 122 7.33 4.90 1.14
C VAL A 122 6.01 5.53 1.57
N HIS A 123 5.97 6.18 2.72
CA HIS A 123 4.74 6.64 3.36
C HIS A 123 4.05 7.74 2.56
N ASP A 124 4.73 8.84 2.24
CA ASP A 124 4.09 9.98 1.56
C ASP A 124 3.52 9.59 0.18
N PRO A 125 4.24 8.88 -0.70
CA PRO A 125 3.69 8.44 -1.99
C PRO A 125 2.55 7.44 -1.85
N LEU A 126 2.63 6.55 -0.84
CA LEU A 126 1.55 5.61 -0.53
C LEU A 126 0.29 6.36 -0.07
N VAL A 127 0.44 7.34 0.83
CA VAL A 127 -0.67 8.15 1.33
C VAL A 127 -1.31 8.93 0.18
N GLN A 128 -0.53 9.60 -0.67
CA GLN A 128 -1.07 10.26 -1.87
C GLN A 128 -1.86 9.31 -2.77
N THR A 129 -1.33 8.11 -3.00
CA THR A 129 -2.03 7.09 -3.82
C THR A 129 -3.35 6.65 -3.18
N LEU A 130 -3.37 6.45 -1.86
CA LEU A 130 -4.56 6.05 -1.11
C LEU A 130 -5.61 7.18 -1.01
N GLU A 131 -5.18 8.43 -0.91
CA GLU A 131 -6.08 9.59 -0.87
C GLU A 131 -6.76 9.87 -2.20
N ALA A 132 -6.06 9.60 -3.30
CA ALA A 132 -6.62 9.67 -4.65
C ALA A 132 -7.65 8.57 -4.92
N ALA A 133 -7.70 7.53 -4.08
CA ALA A 133 -8.64 6.43 -4.23
C ALA A 133 -10.05 6.83 -3.78
N GLY A 134 -11.04 6.47 -4.60
CA GLY A 134 -12.44 6.44 -4.20
C GLY A 134 -12.76 5.28 -3.26
N VAL A 135 -12.08 4.14 -3.43
CA VAL A 135 -12.18 2.94 -2.57
C VAL A 135 -10.90 2.12 -2.63
N VAL A 136 -10.55 1.47 -1.52
CA VAL A 136 -9.45 0.48 -1.46
C VAL A 136 -10.00 -0.89 -1.11
N LEU A 137 -9.81 -1.82 -2.04
CA LEU A 137 -10.27 -3.19 -2.02
C LEU A 137 -9.11 -4.08 -1.56
N ALA A 138 -9.36 -4.95 -0.59
CA ALA A 138 -8.35 -5.91 -0.16
C ALA A 138 -9.00 -7.23 0.26
N TRP A 139 -8.25 -8.32 0.11
CA TRP A 139 -8.61 -9.59 0.74
C TRP A 139 -8.31 -9.51 2.23
N ASP A 140 -9.35 -9.58 3.07
CA ASP A 140 -9.26 -9.31 4.51
C ASP A 140 -8.77 -7.89 4.80
N ALA A 141 -9.55 -6.91 4.32
CA ALA A 141 -9.27 -5.49 4.49
C ALA A 141 -9.02 -5.07 5.96
N PRO A 142 -9.75 -5.56 6.98
CA PRO A 142 -9.47 -5.21 8.37
C PRO A 142 -8.05 -5.58 8.83
N SER A 143 -7.51 -6.72 8.37
CA SER A 143 -6.13 -7.11 8.69
C SER A 143 -5.11 -6.22 7.98
N LYS A 144 -5.35 -5.85 6.71
CA LYS A 144 -4.48 -4.95 5.94
C LYS A 144 -4.47 -3.53 6.52
N ALA A 145 -5.64 -2.99 6.84
CA ALA A 145 -5.79 -1.69 7.49
C ALA A 145 -5.07 -1.63 8.84
N ARG A 146 -5.22 -2.67 9.68
CA ARG A 146 -4.51 -2.77 10.96
C ARG A 146 -3.00 -2.85 10.80
N LEU A 147 -2.51 -3.59 9.80
CA LEU A 147 -1.08 -3.67 9.51
C LEU A 147 -0.54 -2.29 9.09
N LEU A 148 -1.20 -1.62 8.16
CA LEU A 148 -0.80 -0.29 7.68
C LEU A 148 -0.80 0.74 8.82
N ALA A 149 -1.88 0.80 9.60
CA ALA A 149 -1.99 1.71 10.74
C ALA A 149 -0.99 1.40 11.86
N ARG A 150 -0.63 0.12 12.06
CA ARG A 150 0.41 -0.26 13.02
C ARG A 150 1.79 0.16 12.52
N THR A 151 2.08 -0.01 11.24
CA THR A 151 3.34 0.45 10.62
C THR A 151 3.45 1.97 10.74
N ALA A 152 2.44 2.74 10.31
CA ALA A 152 2.47 4.19 10.42
C ALA A 152 2.77 4.66 11.87
N ARG A 153 2.04 4.12 12.86
CA ARG A 153 2.24 4.43 14.28
C ARG A 153 3.64 4.10 14.79
N LYS A 154 4.21 2.95 14.40
CA LYS A 154 5.58 2.57 14.79
C LYS A 154 6.64 3.55 14.29
N HIS A 155 6.35 4.26 13.22
CA HIS A 155 7.24 5.27 12.63
C HIS A 155 6.84 6.70 13.01
N GLY A 156 5.92 6.90 13.96
CA GLY A 156 5.47 8.22 14.39
C GLY A 156 4.64 8.99 13.35
N LEU A 157 4.09 8.29 12.36
CA LEU A 157 3.32 8.89 11.26
C LEU A 157 1.81 8.62 11.44
N PRO A 158 0.95 9.53 10.93
CA PRO A 158 -0.50 9.37 11.03
C PRO A 158 -1.00 8.19 10.19
N ALA A 159 -2.07 7.55 10.66
CA ALA A 159 -2.80 6.57 9.86
C ALA A 159 -3.67 7.30 8.84
N THR A 160 -3.62 6.87 7.58
CA THR A 160 -4.46 7.42 6.51
C THR A 160 -5.89 6.91 6.66
N PRO A 161 -6.90 7.79 6.73
CA PRO A 161 -8.29 7.38 6.61
C PRO A 161 -8.51 6.92 5.17
N VAL A 162 -8.82 5.64 5.00
CA VAL A 162 -9.03 5.04 3.68
C VAL A 162 -10.40 4.36 3.66
N PRO A 163 -11.21 4.58 2.60
CA PRO A 163 -12.47 3.87 2.41
C PRO A 163 -12.20 2.40 2.02
N TRP A 164 -12.04 1.55 3.03
CA TRP A 164 -11.75 0.14 2.85
C TRP A 164 -12.99 -0.68 2.47
N ARG A 165 -12.79 -1.68 1.60
CA ARG A 165 -13.74 -2.76 1.36
C ARG A 165 -13.07 -4.12 1.43
N ASP A 166 -13.73 -5.03 2.13
CA ASP A 166 -13.29 -6.41 2.27
C ASP A 166 -13.86 -7.29 1.16
N LEU A 167 -13.02 -7.61 0.18
CA LEU A 167 -13.37 -8.52 -0.91
C LEU A 167 -13.71 -9.91 -0.40
N ARG A 168 -13.12 -10.35 0.73
CA ARG A 168 -13.42 -11.67 1.29
C ARG A 168 -14.84 -11.73 1.86
N ALA A 169 -15.26 -10.66 2.55
CA ALA A 169 -16.62 -10.57 3.08
C ALA A 169 -17.66 -10.59 1.95
N GLU A 170 -17.40 -9.89 0.85
CA GLU A 170 -18.31 -9.88 -0.30
C GLU A 170 -18.32 -11.20 -1.06
N TYR A 171 -17.16 -11.81 -1.28
CA TYR A 171 -17.06 -13.14 -1.89
C TYR A 171 -17.83 -14.19 -1.08
N ARG A 172 -17.81 -14.11 0.26
CA ARG A 172 -18.63 -14.96 1.13
C ARG A 172 -20.13 -14.72 0.96
N ARG A 173 -20.57 -13.47 0.75
CA ARG A 173 -22.00 -13.15 0.48
C ARG A 173 -22.49 -13.78 -0.83
N LEU A 174 -21.59 -14.06 -1.77
CA LEU A 174 -21.90 -14.80 -3.00
C LEU A 174 -22.00 -16.33 -2.79
N GLY A 175 -21.89 -16.81 -1.55
CA GLY A 175 -22.05 -18.24 -1.20
C GLY A 175 -20.75 -19.02 -1.04
N TYR A 176 -19.57 -18.40 -1.23
CA TYR A 176 -18.27 -19.07 -1.15
C TYR A 176 -17.67 -18.94 0.25
N LEU A 177 -18.13 -19.80 1.16
CA LEU A 177 -17.65 -19.84 2.54
C LEU A 177 -16.23 -20.39 2.61
N ASN A 178 -15.41 -19.81 3.50
CA ASN A 178 -14.06 -20.28 3.87
C ASN A 178 -12.98 -20.31 2.78
N ASP A 179 -13.28 -19.95 1.52
CA ASP A 179 -12.27 -19.88 0.48
C ASP A 179 -11.12 -18.93 0.86
N SER A 180 -9.89 -19.42 0.64
CA SER A 180 -8.69 -18.58 0.58
C SER A 180 -8.64 -17.86 -0.77
N LEU A 181 -7.83 -16.80 -0.90
CA LEU A 181 -7.61 -16.17 -2.20
C LEU A 181 -7.09 -17.17 -3.24
N THR A 182 -6.19 -18.07 -2.84
CA THR A 182 -5.67 -19.14 -3.71
C THR A 182 -6.78 -20.07 -4.18
N SER A 183 -7.67 -20.49 -3.28
CA SER A 183 -8.82 -21.35 -3.60
C SER A 183 -9.81 -20.64 -4.54
N ALA A 184 -10.14 -19.38 -4.23
CA ALA A 184 -11.03 -18.55 -5.06
C ALA A 184 -10.45 -18.35 -6.47
N THR A 185 -9.16 -18.02 -6.57
CA THR A 185 -8.46 -17.85 -7.86
C THR A 185 -8.48 -19.13 -8.67
N ARG A 186 -8.18 -20.28 -8.05
CA ARG A 186 -8.20 -21.58 -8.74
C ARG A 186 -9.59 -21.91 -9.27
N ARG A 187 -10.62 -21.66 -8.47
CA ARG A 187 -12.03 -21.91 -8.84
C ARG A 187 -12.51 -21.01 -9.97
N ARG A 188 -12.04 -19.76 -10.02
CA ARG A 188 -12.65 -18.70 -10.84
C ARG A 188 -11.83 -18.24 -12.04
N ALA A 189 -10.50 -18.35 -11.96
CA ALA A 189 -9.59 -17.84 -12.97
C ALA A 189 -8.68 -18.93 -13.56
N GLY A 190 -8.79 -20.18 -13.09
CA GLY A 190 -8.01 -21.32 -13.60
C GLY A 190 -6.48 -21.20 -13.44
N GLY A 191 -6.00 -20.17 -12.74
CA GLY A 191 -4.59 -19.79 -12.71
C GLY A 191 -3.74 -20.56 -11.70
N ARG A 192 -2.46 -20.77 -12.03
CA ARG A 192 -1.43 -21.16 -11.05
C ARG A 192 -1.12 -19.99 -10.12
N ALA A 193 -0.79 -20.30 -8.87
CA ALA A 193 -0.47 -19.28 -7.87
C ALA A 193 0.98 -18.78 -8.04
N THR A 194 1.16 -17.62 -8.66
CA THR A 194 2.44 -16.91 -8.66
C THR A 194 2.67 -16.21 -7.32
N PRO A 195 3.74 -16.47 -6.57
CA PRO A 195 3.98 -15.76 -5.31
C PRO A 195 4.18 -14.26 -5.56
N GLY A 196 3.82 -13.42 -4.59
CA GLY A 196 4.02 -11.97 -4.68
C GLY A 196 2.78 -11.13 -4.36
N THR A 197 2.99 -9.90 -3.88
CA THR A 197 1.89 -8.98 -3.53
C THR A 197 1.22 -8.41 -4.78
N LEU A 198 2.00 -8.10 -5.81
CA LEU A 198 1.45 -7.61 -7.08
C LEU A 198 0.68 -8.74 -7.79
N ALA A 199 1.24 -9.95 -7.84
CA ALA A 199 0.54 -11.12 -8.32
C ALA A 199 -0.77 -11.40 -7.55
N SER A 200 -0.78 -11.19 -6.22
CA SER A 200 -2.00 -11.29 -5.41
C SER A 200 -3.05 -10.24 -5.78
N CYS A 201 -2.64 -9.00 -6.06
CA CYS A 201 -3.56 -7.98 -6.55
C CYS A 201 -4.21 -8.38 -7.88
N HIS A 202 -3.44 -8.88 -8.85
CA HIS A 202 -4.00 -9.35 -10.13
C HIS A 202 -4.92 -10.56 -9.96
N ARG A 203 -4.62 -11.48 -9.03
CA ARG A 203 -5.55 -12.57 -8.67
C ARG A 203 -6.87 -12.07 -8.11
N LEU A 204 -6.82 -11.07 -7.23
CA LEU A 204 -8.03 -10.46 -6.70
C LEU A 204 -8.87 -9.84 -7.82
N LEU A 205 -8.23 -9.12 -8.74
CA LEU A 205 -8.91 -8.56 -9.91
C LEU A 205 -9.54 -9.66 -10.77
N ALA A 206 -8.84 -10.77 -10.99
CA ALA A 206 -9.36 -11.91 -11.74
C ALA A 206 -10.58 -12.56 -11.06
N VAL A 207 -10.55 -12.71 -9.73
CA VAL A 207 -11.71 -13.20 -8.96
C VAL A 207 -12.88 -12.23 -9.06
N MET A 208 -12.63 -10.92 -8.95
CA MET A 208 -13.67 -9.90 -9.13
C MET A 208 -14.29 -9.97 -10.52
N ASN A 209 -13.49 -10.04 -11.59
CA ASN A 209 -13.98 -10.18 -12.97
C ASN A 209 -14.85 -11.44 -13.15
N ALA A 210 -14.42 -12.57 -12.60
CA ALA A 210 -15.14 -13.83 -12.72
C ALA A 210 -16.44 -13.92 -11.89
N CYS A 211 -16.65 -13.01 -10.94
CA CYS A 211 -17.85 -12.94 -10.10
C CYS A 211 -18.73 -11.71 -10.39
N GLY A 212 -18.20 -10.72 -11.11
CA GLY A 212 -18.92 -9.51 -11.52
C GLY A 212 -19.69 -9.64 -12.84
N ASN A 213 -19.49 -10.74 -13.55
CA ASN A 213 -20.23 -11.12 -14.75
C ASN A 213 -21.46 -11.95 -14.42
#